data_AF-A0A957IA06-F1
#
_entry.id   AF-A0A957IA06-F1
#
_cell.length_a   1.000
_cell.length_b   1.000
_cell.length_c   1.000
_cell.angle_alpha   90.00
_cell.angle_beta   90.00
_cell.angle_gamma   90.00
#
_symmetry.space_group_name_H-M   'P 1'
#
loop_
_entity.id
_entity.type
_entity.pdbx_description
1 polymer ?
#
loop_
_entity_poly.entity_id
_entity_poly.type
_entity_poly.pdbx_seq_one_letter_code
_entity_poly.pdbx_strand_id
1 'polypeptide(L)'
;MLRTIQRFLTIVLLVFGLLFLGYQAFLYSLVREKLPPETMVAGMDVGGMSREDAAAALTDHYYAPIELHHQEEIVDINPQDVGFNLDVAAMLDQA
;
A
#
# COMPACT_ATOMS: atom_id res chain seq x y z
N MET A 1 2.72 21.16 46.57
CA MET A 1 3.72 20.86 45.51
C MET A 1 3.69 19.38 45.08
N LEU A 2 3.70 18.40 45.98
CA LEU A 2 3.65 16.97 45.61
C LEU A 2 2.44 16.55 44.75
N ARG A 3 1.23 17.07 45.01
CA ARG A 3 0.02 16.72 44.24
C ARG A 3 0.06 17.20 42.78
N THR A 4 0.76 18.32 42.51
CA THR A 4 0.93 18.86 41.16
C THR A 4 1.91 18.00 40.37
N ILE A 5 2.98 17.53 41.01
CA ILE A 5 3.97 16.61 40.43
C ILE A 5 3.30 15.26 40.10
N GLN A 6 2.47 14.73 41.01
CA GLN A 6 1.71 13.49 40.75
C GLN A 6 0.77 13.62 39.55
N ARG A 7 0.00 14.71 39.47
CA ARG A 7 -0.88 14.96 38.32
C ARG A 7 -0.10 15.08 37.01
N PHE A 8 1.03 15.77 37.03
CA PHE A 8 1.87 15.92 35.84
C PHE A 8 2.45 14.56 35.40
N LEU A 9 2.90 13.74 36.35
CA LEU A 9 3.40 12.39 36.08
C LEU A 9 2.31 11.50 35.44
N THR A 10 1.07 11.55 35.94
CA THR A 10 -0.05 10.79 35.37
C THR A 10 -0.40 11.25 33.96
N ILE A 11 -0.37 12.56 33.69
CA ILE A 11 -0.64 13.10 32.35
C ILE A 11 0.44 12.66 31.37
N VAL A 12 1.72 12.77 31.75
CA VAL A 12 2.84 12.33 30.90
C VAL A 12 2.74 10.82 30.61
N LEU A 13 2.41 10.01 31.63
CA LEU A 13 2.23 8.57 31.46
C LEU A 13 1.09 8.24 30.49
N LEU A 14 -0.05 8.95 30.61
CA LEU A 14 -1.19 8.75 29.71
C LEU A 14 -0.88 9.16 28.28
N VAL A 15 -0.18 10.28 28.09
CA VAL A 15 0.25 10.75 26.75
C VAL A 15 1.23 9.75 26.13
N PHE A 16 2.21 9.27 26.91
CA PHE A 16 3.14 8.24 26.44
C PHE A 16 2.42 6.93 26.09
N GLY A 17 1.45 6.51 26.92
CA GLY A 17 0.62 5.35 26.63
C GLY A 17 -0.14 5.52 25.31
N LEU A 18 -0.77 6.68 25.10
CA LEU A 18 -1.49 6.96 23.86
C LEU A 18 -0.57 6.94 22.63
N LEU A 19 0.62 7.55 22.72
CA LEU A 19 1.62 7.53 21.66
C LEU A 19 2.12 6.12 21.37
N PHE A 20 2.36 5.32 22.41
CA PHE A 20 2.80 3.93 22.26
C PHE A 20 1.74 3.06 21.59
N LEU A 21 0.47 3.19 22.01
CA LEU A 21 -0.67 2.51 21.39
C LEU A 21 -0.85 2.94 19.92
N GLY A 22 -0.72 4.23 19.62
CA GLY A 22 -0.77 4.74 18.25
C GLY A 22 0.36 4.20 17.37
N TYR A 23 1.59 4.17 17.91
CA TYR A 23 2.75 3.61 17.22
C TYR A 23 2.60 2.11 16.97
N GLN A 24 2.10 1.37 17.97
CA GLN A 24 1.84 -0.05 17.85
C GLN A 24 0.72 -0.34 16.85
N ALA A 25 -0.33 0.48 16.81
CA ALA A 25 -1.40 0.37 15.81
C ALA A 25 -0.86 0.64 14.40
N PHE A 26 -0.03 1.66 14.22
CA PHE A 26 0.61 1.96 12.94
C PHE A 26 1.48 0.80 12.45
N LEU A 27 2.35 0.25 13.32
CA LEU A 27 3.15 -0.92 13.01
C LEU A 27 2.30 -2.17 12.74
N TYR A 28 1.20 -2.33 13.48
CA TYR A 28 0.32 -3.48 13.33
C TYR A 28 -0.45 -3.43 12.00
N SER A 29 -0.90 -2.25 11.55
CA SER A 29 -1.39 -2.05 10.18
C SER A 29 -0.29 -2.40 9.17
N LEU A 30 0.91 -1.86 9.35
CA LEU A 30 2.05 -2.07 8.44
C LEU A 30 2.49 -3.54 8.32
N VAL A 31 2.28 -4.37 9.34
CA VAL A 31 2.67 -5.80 9.35
C VAL A 31 1.51 -6.72 8.92
N ARG A 32 0.25 -6.35 9.16
CA ARG A 32 -0.90 -7.12 8.69
C ARG A 32 -1.20 -6.94 7.20
N GLU A 33 -0.77 -5.84 6.61
CA GLU A 33 -1.03 -5.53 5.19
C GLU A 33 0.03 -6.08 4.25
N LYS A 34 1.06 -6.78 4.74
CA LYS A 34 2.09 -7.34 3.85
C LYS A 34 1.60 -8.61 3.18
N LEU A 35 1.68 -8.63 1.85
CA LEU A 35 1.42 -9.81 1.05
C LEU A 35 2.43 -10.91 1.41
N PRO A 36 2.02 -12.19 1.37
CA PRO A 36 2.94 -13.31 1.59
C PRO A 36 4.20 -13.17 0.73
N PRO A 37 5.37 -13.61 1.24
CA PRO A 37 6.57 -13.68 0.41
C PRO A 37 6.32 -14.62 -0.78
N GLU A 38 6.86 -14.26 -1.95
CA GLU A 38 6.66 -14.94 -3.24
C GLU A 38 5.25 -14.83 -3.86
N THR A 39 4.41 -13.90 -3.39
CA THR A 39 3.14 -13.59 -4.05
C THR A 39 3.39 -12.86 -5.37
N MET A 40 3.03 -13.50 -6.48
CA MET A 40 2.98 -12.87 -7.80
C MET A 40 1.56 -12.49 -8.18
N VAL A 41 1.35 -11.21 -8.47
CA VAL A 41 0.07 -10.69 -8.99
C VAL A 41 0.29 -10.22 -10.41
N ALA A 42 -0.45 -10.82 -11.35
CA ALA A 42 -0.38 -10.51 -12.78
C ALA A 42 1.03 -10.58 -13.40
N GLY A 43 1.93 -11.37 -12.82
CA GLY A 43 3.32 -11.53 -13.29
C GLY A 43 4.31 -10.52 -12.70
N MET A 44 3.86 -9.63 -11.80
CA MET A 44 4.73 -8.82 -10.94
C MET A 44 4.91 -9.48 -9.57
N ASP A 45 6.15 -9.57 -9.10
CA ASP A 45 6.46 -9.95 -7.72
C ASP A 45 6.09 -8.80 -6.78
N VAL A 46 5.03 -9.02 -6.00
CA VAL A 46 4.54 -8.09 -4.98
C VAL A 46 4.72 -8.67 -3.57
N GLY A 47 5.50 -9.75 -3.45
CA GLY A 47 5.74 -10.43 -2.19
C GLY A 47 6.41 -9.50 -1.17
N GLY A 48 5.88 -9.47 0.05
CA GLY A 48 6.40 -8.63 1.13
C GLY A 48 6.10 -7.13 1.03
N MET A 49 5.44 -6.67 -0.04
CA MET A 49 4.89 -5.32 -0.14
C MET A 49 3.59 -5.20 0.67
N SER A 50 3.27 -4.01 1.15
CA SER A 50 1.92 -3.74 1.67
C SER A 50 0.89 -3.82 0.54
N ARG A 51 -0.38 -4.06 0.86
CA ARG A 51 -1.47 -4.03 -0.14
C ARG A 51 -1.52 -2.68 -0.87
N GLU A 52 -1.29 -1.57 -0.18
CA GLU A 52 -1.24 -0.24 -0.81
C GLU A 52 -0.04 -0.08 -1.76
N ASP A 53 1.16 -0.51 -1.32
CA ASP A 53 2.37 -0.41 -2.14
C ASP A 53 2.26 -1.31 -3.39
N ALA A 54 1.75 -2.54 -3.22
CA ALA A 54 1.49 -3.46 -4.32
C ALA A 54 0.44 -2.88 -5.27
N ALA A 55 -0.59 -2.22 -4.74
CA ALA A 55 -1.62 -1.60 -5.55
C ALA A 55 -1.08 -0.43 -6.38
N ALA A 56 -0.26 0.42 -5.78
CA ALA A 56 0.42 1.51 -6.48
C ALA A 56 1.36 0.96 -7.56
N ALA A 57 2.17 -0.06 -7.23
CA ALA A 57 3.09 -0.68 -8.19
C ALA A 57 2.38 -1.32 -9.40
N LEU A 58 1.29 -2.05 -9.16
CA LEU A 58 0.46 -2.62 -10.22
C LEU A 58 -0.16 -1.53 -11.10
N THR A 59 -0.69 -0.48 -10.48
CA THR A 59 -1.29 0.66 -11.17
C THR A 59 -0.29 1.36 -12.08
N ASP A 60 0.90 1.67 -11.56
CA ASP A 60 1.97 2.33 -12.31
C ASP A 60 2.47 1.46 -13.47
N HIS A 61 2.58 0.16 -13.27
CA HIS A 61 3.03 -0.76 -14.31
C HIS A 61 2.01 -0.92 -15.44
N TYR A 62 0.74 -1.13 -15.11
CA TYR A 62 -0.31 -1.38 -16.10
C TYR A 62 -0.89 -0.12 -16.76
N TYR A 63 -0.61 1.07 -16.22
CA TYR A 63 -0.90 2.34 -16.90
C TYR A 63 0.30 2.88 -17.68
N ALA A 64 1.42 2.15 -17.75
CA ALA A 64 2.49 2.49 -18.67
C ALA A 64 1.99 2.40 -20.13
N PRO A 65 2.45 3.31 -21.03
CA PRO A 65 2.14 3.22 -22.45
C PRO A 65 2.57 1.88 -23.02
N ILE A 66 1.69 1.27 -23.82
CA ILE A 66 1.96 0.02 -24.51
C ILE A 66 2.09 0.27 -26.02
N GLU A 67 3.04 -0.42 -26.65
CA GLU A 67 3.24 -0.37 -28.10
C GLU A 67 2.30 -1.39 -28.77
N LEU A 68 1.36 -0.91 -29.59
CA LEU A 68 0.52 -1.75 -30.44
C LEU A 68 1.15 -1.86 -31.83
N HIS A 69 1.54 -3.09 -32.19
CA HIS A 69 2.01 -3.40 -33.52
C HIS A 69 0.84 -3.84 -34.39
N HIS A 70 0.44 -2.99 -35.34
CA HIS A 70 -0.55 -3.33 -36.35
C HIS A 70 0.07 -3.25 -37.74
N GLN A 71 0.39 -4.42 -38.30
CA GLN A 71 1.08 -4.56 -39.59
C GLN A 71 2.48 -3.90 -39.57
N GLU A 72 2.65 -2.78 -40.26
CA GLU A 72 3.88 -1.98 -40.31
C GLU A 72 3.81 -0.72 -39.43
N GLU A 73 2.67 -0.49 -38.77
CA GLU A 73 2.43 0.68 -37.94
C GLU A 73 2.61 0.33 -36.45
N ILE A 74 3.40 1.16 -35.75
CA ILE A 74 3.61 1.09 -34.31
C ILE A 74 2.87 2.27 -33.72
N VAL A 75 1.89 2.00 -32.86
CA VAL A 75 1.08 3.02 -32.19
C VAL A 75 1.27 2.89 -30.69
N ASP A 76 1.71 3.97 -30.05
CA ASP A 76 1.76 4.06 -28.59
C ASP A 76 0.35 4.33 -28.07
N ILE A 77 -0.15 3.41 -27.26
CA ILE A 77 -1.47 3.52 -26.64
C ILE A 77 -1.27 3.67 -25.14
N ASN A 78 -1.78 4.76 -24.57
CA ASN A 78 -1.96 4.84 -23.13
C ASN A 78 -3.22 4.04 -22.76
N PRO A 79 -3.11 3.03 -21.89
CA PRO A 79 -4.27 2.24 -21.44
C PRO A 79 -5.42 3.10 -20.89
N GLN A 80 -5.10 4.24 -20.27
CA GLN A 80 -6.11 5.15 -19.73
C GLN A 80 -6.99 5.80 -20.81
N ASP A 81 -6.43 6.05 -22.00
CA ASP A 81 -7.15 6.70 -23.10
C ASP A 81 -8.14 5.76 -23.80
N VAL A 82 -7.95 4.45 -23.66
CA VAL A 82 -8.82 3.40 -24.22
C VAL A 82 -9.85 2.88 -23.22
N GLY A 83 -9.95 3.49 -22.05
CA GLY A 83 -10.91 3.11 -21.01
C GLY A 83 -10.53 1.84 -20.25
N PHE A 84 -9.25 1.46 -20.23
CA PHE A 84 -8.77 0.39 -19.39
C PHE A 84 -8.89 0.80 -17.92
N ASN A 85 -9.63 0.00 -17.14
CA ASN A 85 -9.79 0.22 -15.71
C ASN A 85 -9.28 -1.01 -14.95
N LEU A 86 -8.24 -0.81 -14.15
CA LEU A 86 -7.59 -1.86 -13.39
C LEU A 86 -8.31 -2.06 -12.04
N ASP A 87 -8.92 -3.22 -11.81
CA ASP A 87 -9.48 -3.57 -10.49
C ASP A 87 -8.42 -4.23 -9.61
N VAL A 88 -7.55 -3.38 -9.06
CA VAL A 88 -6.43 -3.80 -8.23
C VAL A 88 -6.89 -4.48 -6.94
N ALA A 89 -8.04 -4.08 -6.40
CA ALA A 89 -8.60 -4.70 -5.20
C ALA A 89 -8.98 -6.16 -5.46
N ALA A 90 -9.68 -6.43 -6.57
CA ALA A 90 -10.01 -7.80 -6.96
C ALA A 90 -8.76 -8.64 -7.28
N MET A 91 -7.72 -8.05 -7.85
CA MET A 91 -6.46 -8.75 -8.16
C MET A 91 -5.69 -9.14 -6.88
N LEU A 92 -5.64 -8.26 -5.88
CA LEU A 92 -4.99 -8.52 -4.60
C LEU A 92 -5.76 -9.51 -3.72
N ASP A 93 -7.07 -9.63 -3.90
CA ASP A 93 -7.90 -10.63 -3.19
C ASP A 93 -7.78 -12.05 -3.79
N GLN A 94 -7.25 -12.18 -5.00
CA GLN A 94 -6.97 -13.47 -5.65
C GLN A 94 -5.50 -13.94 -5.49
N ALA A 95 -4.68 -13.12 -4.83
CA ALA A 95 -3.23 -13.30 -4.68
C ALA A 95 -2.83 -14.29 -3.58
#